data_AF-A0A1Y0IUC4-F1
#
_entry.id   AF-A0A1Y0IUC4-F1
#
_cell.length_a   1.000
_cell.length_b   1.000
_cell.length_c   1.000
_cell.angle_alpha   90.00
_cell.angle_beta   90.00
_cell.angle_gamma   90.00
#
_symmetry.space_group_name_H-M   'P 1'
#
loop_
_entity.id
_entity.type
_entity.pdbx_description
1 polymer ?
#
loop_
_entity_poly.entity_id
_entity_poly.type
_entity_poly.pdbx_seq_one_letter_code
_entity_poly.pdbx_strand_id
1 'polypeptide(L)'
;MNLKNPSPSEVQEIIIHISTSYKPDFDQLKILARVINEEPSDIYPVICTRKQALDLLVERAAQTNSCEKLLENVELLLPSTQSNQFLKRPLEIKNAQEFGEIFEELINRIENIDLDEGSPVGANDFTEFETKLKVKAKFSPSMQSYAKLSKMENSVLQRTAKKLGFSKYPKIKKKVMRIYLNLLASYPSDQFTADQRYKILLNVLFEILSKDTQSIDEVEERLAGIIFDTTYDCLIFNE
;
A
#
# COMPACT_ATOMS: atom_id res chain seq x y z
N MET A 1 34.51 14.13 -26.14
CA MET A 1 34.47 12.69 -25.81
C MET A 1 33.15 12.14 -26.33
N ASN A 2 33.16 11.07 -27.12
CA ASN A 2 31.95 10.49 -27.72
C ASN A 2 31.09 9.87 -26.61
N LEU A 3 30.10 10.63 -26.14
CA LEU A 3 29.08 10.12 -25.22
C LEU A 3 28.16 9.21 -26.02
N LYS A 4 28.36 7.91 -25.84
CA LYS A 4 27.60 6.87 -26.49
C LYS A 4 26.25 6.82 -25.77
N ASN A 5 25.14 7.03 -26.49
CA ASN A 5 23.82 6.83 -25.92
C ASN A 5 23.75 5.40 -25.35
N PRO A 6 23.26 5.23 -24.11
CA PRO A 6 23.18 3.92 -23.49
C PRO A 6 22.28 3.01 -24.34
N SER A 7 22.76 1.79 -24.56
CA SER A 7 22.01 0.72 -25.18
C SER A 7 20.75 0.39 -24.37
N PRO A 8 19.74 -0.25 -24.97
CA PRO A 8 18.54 -0.67 -24.25
C PRO A 8 18.83 -1.55 -23.02
N SER A 9 19.92 -2.32 -23.05
CA SER A 9 20.37 -3.11 -21.90
C SER A 9 20.89 -2.22 -20.77
N GLU A 10 21.68 -1.20 -21.09
CA GLU A 10 22.21 -0.24 -20.11
C GLU A 10 21.09 0.63 -19.51
N VAL A 11 20.09 1.04 -20.31
CA VAL A 11 18.89 1.73 -19.81
C VAL A 11 18.14 0.85 -18.81
N GLN A 12 17.97 -0.44 -19.13
CA GLN A 12 17.31 -1.37 -18.24
C GLN A 12 18.10 -1.61 -16.95
N GLU A 13 19.43 -1.67 -17.03
CA GLU A 13 20.32 -1.76 -15.88
C GLU A 13 20.20 -0.53 -14.97
N ILE A 14 20.09 0.68 -15.54
CA ILE A 14 19.88 1.92 -14.79
C ILE A 14 18.51 1.92 -14.10
N ILE A 15 17.44 1.50 -14.80
CA ILE A 15 16.11 1.35 -14.21
C ILE A 15 16.16 0.36 -13.04
N ILE A 16 16.78 -0.80 -13.23
CA ILE A 16 16.94 -1.81 -12.18
C ILE A 16 17.75 -1.23 -11.02
N HIS A 17 18.83 -0.51 -11.31
CA HIS A 17 19.66 0.13 -10.29
C HIS A 17 18.83 1.11 -9.45
N ILE A 18 18.23 2.13 -10.06
CA ILE A 18 17.48 3.18 -9.37
C ILE A 18 16.25 2.59 -8.65
N SER A 19 15.53 1.66 -9.28
CA SER A 19 14.36 1.01 -8.66
C SER A 19 14.73 0.09 -7.48
N THR A 20 15.97 -0.40 -7.39
CA THR A 20 16.39 -1.31 -6.31
C THR A 20 17.25 -0.65 -5.24
N SER A 21 18.02 0.39 -5.58
CA SER A 21 18.91 1.12 -4.67
C SER A 21 18.20 2.31 -4.02
N TYR A 22 17.45 3.09 -4.79
CA TYR A 22 16.87 4.37 -4.35
C TYR A 22 15.35 4.30 -4.09
N LYS A 23 14.59 3.55 -4.91
CA LYS A 23 13.12 3.38 -4.78
C LYS A 23 12.36 4.73 -4.68
N PRO A 24 12.49 5.62 -5.67
CA PRO A 24 11.97 6.97 -5.54
C PRO A 24 10.44 7.03 -5.40
N ASP A 25 9.95 7.91 -4.53
CA ASP A 25 8.56 8.39 -4.55
C ASP A 25 8.34 9.43 -5.68
N PHE A 26 7.12 9.93 -5.84
CA PHE A 26 6.83 10.90 -6.89
C PHE A 26 7.51 12.25 -6.71
N ASP A 27 7.74 12.70 -5.48
CA ASP A 27 8.43 13.97 -5.25
C ASP A 27 9.92 13.85 -5.57
N GLN A 28 10.52 12.70 -5.24
CA GLN A 28 11.88 12.35 -5.63
C GLN A 28 12.02 12.20 -7.15
N LEU A 29 11.04 11.61 -7.84
CA LEU A 29 11.02 11.55 -9.31
C LEU A 29 10.92 12.95 -9.94
N LYS A 30 10.20 13.90 -9.33
CA LYS A 30 10.15 15.29 -9.80
C LYS A 30 11.50 15.99 -9.63
N ILE A 31 12.20 15.73 -8.53
CA ILE A 31 13.55 16.26 -8.29
C ILE A 31 14.51 15.70 -9.36
N LEU A 32 14.47 14.40 -9.62
CA LEU A 32 15.31 13.77 -10.64
C LEU A 32 15.01 14.24 -12.07
N ALA A 33 13.74 14.51 -12.41
CA ALA A 33 13.36 15.15 -13.67
C ALA A 33 14.03 16.53 -13.83
N ARG A 34 14.02 17.35 -12.77
CA ARG A 34 14.64 18.67 -12.79
C ARG A 34 16.16 18.62 -12.89
N VAL A 35 16.79 17.58 -12.32
CA VAL A 35 18.24 17.35 -12.46
C VAL A 35 18.66 17.16 -13.92
N ILE A 36 17.82 16.50 -14.72
CA ILE A 36 18.06 16.34 -16.16
C ILE A 36 17.55 17.53 -16.99
N ASN A 37 17.16 18.64 -16.32
CA ASN A 37 16.62 19.88 -16.91
C ASN A 37 15.30 19.69 -17.67
N GLU A 38 14.45 18.79 -17.21
CA GLU A 38 13.14 18.52 -17.80
C GLU A 38 12.05 18.73 -16.75
N GLU A 39 10.87 19.20 -17.18
CA GLU A 39 9.72 19.26 -16.29
C GLU A 39 9.04 17.88 -16.20
N PRO A 40 8.61 17.42 -15.01
CA PRO A 40 8.00 16.10 -14.82
C PRO A 40 6.85 15.79 -15.79
N SER A 41 6.02 16.80 -16.08
CA SER A 41 4.88 16.69 -16.99
C SER A 41 5.26 16.41 -18.45
N ASP A 42 6.50 16.72 -18.84
CA ASP A 42 7.02 16.51 -20.19
C ASP A 42 7.64 15.12 -20.36
N ILE A 43 7.83 14.40 -19.25
CA ILE A 43 8.47 13.08 -19.20
C ILE A 43 7.42 11.98 -19.03
N TYR A 44 6.50 12.16 -18.09
CA TYR A 44 5.48 11.17 -17.77
C TYR A 44 4.13 11.83 -17.46
N PRO A 45 3.00 11.16 -17.77
CA PRO A 45 1.68 11.73 -17.55
C PRO A 45 1.34 11.83 -16.06
N VAL A 46 0.45 12.77 -15.71
CA VAL A 46 -0.04 12.98 -14.33
C VAL A 46 -0.61 11.71 -13.70
N ILE A 47 -1.18 10.83 -14.52
CA ILE A 47 -1.72 9.53 -14.09
C ILE A 47 -0.79 8.43 -14.60
N CYS A 48 0.17 8.03 -13.78
CA CYS A 48 1.04 6.88 -14.02
C CYS A 48 1.47 6.21 -12.71
N THR A 49 2.05 5.01 -12.80
CA THR A 49 2.70 4.37 -11.64
C THR A 49 4.12 4.87 -11.46
N ARG A 50 4.68 4.77 -10.25
CA ARG A 50 6.09 5.11 -9.98
C ARG A 50 7.07 4.37 -10.88
N LYS A 51 6.78 3.11 -11.19
CA LYS A 51 7.58 2.30 -12.11
C LYS A 51 7.54 2.91 -13.52
N GLN A 52 6.35 3.20 -14.05
CA GLN A 52 6.21 3.82 -15.37
C GLN A 52 6.87 5.19 -15.44
N ALA A 53 6.73 6.01 -14.39
CA ALA A 53 7.38 7.31 -14.30
C ALA A 53 8.92 7.18 -14.28
N LEU A 54 9.45 6.19 -13.55
CA LEU A 54 10.88 5.91 -13.52
C LEU A 54 11.39 5.38 -14.86
N ASP A 55 10.68 4.44 -15.47
CA ASP A 55 11.02 3.88 -16.78
C ASP A 55 11.13 5.02 -17.82
N LEU A 56 10.09 5.88 -17.89
CA LEU A 56 10.05 7.04 -18.78
C LEU A 56 11.13 8.08 -18.46
N LEU A 57 11.43 8.31 -17.18
CA LEU A 57 12.49 9.22 -16.74
C LEU A 57 13.88 8.74 -17.18
N VAL A 58 14.18 7.46 -17.02
CA VAL A 58 15.48 6.90 -17.44
C VAL A 58 15.59 6.86 -18.96
N GLU A 59 14.51 6.50 -19.66
CA GLU A 59 14.45 6.59 -21.13
C GLU A 59 14.69 8.02 -21.60
N ARG A 60 14.08 9.01 -20.94
CA ARG A 60 14.29 10.42 -21.27
C ARG A 60 15.71 10.88 -20.99
N ALA A 61 16.29 10.48 -19.86
CA ALA A 61 17.68 10.76 -19.52
C ALA A 61 18.65 10.14 -20.56
N ALA A 62 18.32 8.95 -21.09
CA ALA A 62 19.10 8.31 -22.14
C ALA A 62 19.03 9.07 -23.47
N GLN A 63 17.83 9.55 -23.85
CA GLN A 63 17.63 10.37 -25.06
C GLN A 63 18.35 11.72 -24.99
N THR A 64 18.37 12.32 -23.81
CA THR A 64 18.98 13.64 -23.54
C THR A 64 20.44 13.54 -23.09
N ASN A 65 21.02 12.33 -23.09
CA ASN A 65 22.40 12.06 -22.71
C ASN A 65 22.76 12.61 -21.31
N SER A 66 21.80 12.51 -20.39
CA SER A 66 21.85 12.99 -19.01
C SER A 66 21.80 11.86 -17.98
N CYS A 67 22.01 10.61 -18.40
CA CYS A 67 22.05 9.44 -17.51
C CYS A 67 23.13 9.57 -16.42
N GLU A 68 24.31 10.10 -16.74
CA GLU A 68 25.38 10.31 -15.74
C GLU A 68 24.92 11.29 -14.65
N LYS A 69 24.35 12.44 -15.04
CA LYS A 69 23.81 13.42 -14.10
C LYS A 69 22.68 12.85 -13.23
N LEU A 70 21.82 12.04 -13.83
CA LEU A 70 20.73 11.36 -13.14
C LEU A 70 21.30 10.41 -12.06
N LEU A 71 22.27 9.57 -12.43
CA LEU A 71 22.91 8.63 -11.52
C LEU A 71 23.71 9.32 -10.41
N GLU A 72 24.50 10.35 -10.74
CA GLU A 72 25.23 11.16 -9.75
C GLU A 72 24.27 11.77 -8.72
N ASN A 73 23.11 12.29 -9.16
CA ASN A 73 22.13 12.84 -8.22
C ASN A 73 21.40 11.77 -7.44
N VAL A 74 21.15 10.60 -8.04
CA VAL A 74 20.66 9.44 -7.27
C VAL A 74 21.67 9.09 -6.18
N GLU A 75 22.97 9.08 -6.47
CA GLU A 75 24.04 8.83 -5.49
C GLU A 75 24.15 9.91 -4.41
N LEU A 76 23.87 11.17 -4.74
CA LEU A 76 23.85 12.29 -3.77
C LEU A 76 22.58 12.30 -2.90
N LEU A 77 21.46 11.84 -3.43
CA LEU A 77 20.18 11.70 -2.73
C LEU A 77 20.11 10.38 -1.93
N LEU A 78 20.96 9.42 -2.28
CA LEU A 78 21.24 8.26 -1.44
C LEU A 78 21.98 8.74 -0.18
N PRO A 79 21.52 8.38 1.03
CA PRO A 79 22.29 8.65 2.24
C PRO A 79 23.67 8.01 2.08
N SER A 80 24.74 8.78 2.23
CA SER A 80 26.12 8.33 2.03
C SER A 80 26.40 7.04 2.80
N THR A 81 26.52 5.92 2.08
CA THR A 81 26.95 4.64 2.65
C THR A 81 28.09 4.06 1.83
N GLN A 82 29.32 4.40 2.21
CA GLN A 82 30.36 3.38 2.19
C GLN A 82 29.98 2.35 3.26
N SER A 83 29.99 1.07 2.87
CA SER A 83 29.97 -0.09 3.76
C SER A 83 28.70 -0.28 4.61
N ASN A 84 27.73 -1.00 4.04
CA ASN A 84 27.31 -2.32 4.53
C ASN A 84 25.96 -2.71 3.95
N GLN A 85 25.88 -3.93 3.42
CA GLN A 85 24.67 -4.64 2.98
C GLN A 85 23.66 -4.92 4.13
N PHE A 86 23.67 -4.15 5.21
CA PHE A 86 22.76 -4.24 6.36
C PHE A 86 21.71 -3.12 6.43
N LEU A 87 21.76 -2.12 5.54
CA LEU A 87 20.93 -0.89 5.65
C LEU A 87 19.79 -0.75 4.62
N LYS A 88 19.34 -1.83 3.96
CA LYS A 88 18.06 -1.85 3.21
C LYS A 88 16.81 -1.81 4.11
N ARG A 89 17.01 -1.55 5.40
CA ARG A 89 16.09 -1.80 6.49
C ARG A 89 15.38 -0.55 7.07
N PRO A 90 15.89 0.69 7.09
CA PRO A 90 15.26 1.75 7.89
C PRO A 90 13.83 2.11 7.49
N LEU A 91 13.55 2.38 6.20
CA LEU A 91 12.22 2.84 5.76
C LEU A 91 11.20 1.71 5.70
N GLU A 92 11.57 0.54 5.20
CA GLU A 92 10.68 -0.63 5.20
C GLU A 92 10.40 -1.14 6.61
N ILE A 93 11.38 -1.07 7.53
CA ILE A 93 11.17 -1.35 8.95
C ILE A 93 10.31 -0.25 9.57
N LYS A 94 10.54 1.02 9.27
CA LYS A 94 9.74 2.13 9.80
C LYS A 94 8.28 1.97 9.36
N ASN A 95 8.01 1.77 8.07
CA ASN A 95 6.65 1.55 7.58
C ASN A 95 6.03 0.27 8.17
N ALA A 96 6.80 -0.81 8.32
CA ALA A 96 6.31 -2.03 8.96
C ALA A 96 6.10 -1.88 10.48
N GLN A 97 6.86 -1.00 11.13
CA GLN A 97 6.75 -0.68 12.54
C GLN A 97 5.54 0.23 12.77
N GLU A 98 5.40 1.32 12.04
CA GLU A 98 4.21 2.18 12.10
C GLU A 98 2.95 1.42 11.71
N PHE A 99 3.04 0.54 10.71
CA PHE A 99 2.00 -0.46 10.43
C PHE A 99 1.71 -1.22 11.73
N GLY A 100 2.69 -1.96 12.25
CA GLY A 100 2.54 -2.74 13.48
C GLY A 100 1.94 -1.99 14.67
N GLU A 101 2.33 -0.75 14.90
CA GLU A 101 1.82 0.15 15.94
C GLU A 101 0.33 0.47 15.73
N ILE A 102 -0.09 0.82 14.50
CA ILE A 102 -1.52 0.99 14.16
C ILE A 102 -2.31 -0.28 14.47
N PHE A 103 -1.79 -1.47 14.10
CA PHE A 103 -2.50 -2.73 14.37
C PHE A 103 -2.60 -3.04 15.85
N GLU A 104 -1.52 -2.82 16.60
CA GLU A 104 -1.50 -3.08 18.02
C GLU A 104 -2.41 -2.13 18.78
N GLU A 105 -2.45 -0.85 18.39
CA GLU A 105 -3.44 0.06 18.94
C GLU A 105 -4.86 -0.36 18.56
N LEU A 106 -5.13 -0.61 17.28
CA LEU A 106 -6.45 -0.98 16.79
C LEU A 106 -6.99 -2.22 17.50
N ILE A 107 -6.17 -3.27 17.65
CA ILE A 107 -6.60 -4.48 18.35
C ILE A 107 -6.86 -4.22 19.83
N ASN A 108 -5.98 -3.49 20.52
CA ASN A 108 -6.14 -3.19 21.94
C ASN A 108 -7.41 -2.36 22.18
N ARG A 109 -7.74 -1.44 21.27
CA ARG A 109 -8.95 -0.62 21.39
C ARG A 109 -10.21 -1.40 21.05
N ILE A 110 -10.20 -2.21 19.98
CA ILE A 110 -11.36 -3.05 19.65
C ILE A 110 -11.60 -4.15 20.71
N GLU A 111 -10.56 -4.62 21.39
CA GLU A 111 -10.71 -5.54 22.54
C GLU A 111 -11.56 -4.95 23.66
N ASN A 112 -11.58 -3.62 23.81
CA ASN A 112 -12.38 -2.91 24.81
C ASN A 112 -13.79 -2.54 24.33
N ILE A 113 -14.16 -2.84 23.08
CA ILE A 113 -15.50 -2.58 22.57
C ILE A 113 -16.38 -3.80 22.88
N ASP A 114 -17.45 -3.58 23.64
CA ASP A 114 -18.51 -4.57 23.86
C ASP A 114 -19.26 -4.81 22.54
N LEU A 115 -18.75 -5.76 21.75
CA LEU A 115 -19.39 -6.25 20.53
C LEU A 115 -20.13 -7.53 20.86
N ASP A 116 -21.42 -7.58 20.52
CA ASP A 116 -22.28 -8.74 20.74
C ASP A 116 -21.64 -10.03 20.18
N GLU A 117 -21.67 -11.10 20.96
CA GLU A 117 -21.03 -12.39 20.64
C GLU A 117 -21.89 -13.20 19.64
N GLY A 118 -22.29 -12.55 18.54
CA GLY A 118 -23.08 -13.17 17.49
C GLY A 118 -22.42 -14.43 16.91
N SER A 119 -23.25 -15.34 16.41
CA SER A 119 -22.85 -16.63 15.85
C SER A 119 -21.76 -16.49 14.79
N PRO A 120 -20.73 -17.36 14.80
CA PRO A 120 -19.66 -17.30 13.80
C PRO A 120 -20.23 -17.54 12.40
N VAL A 121 -20.09 -16.57 11.50
CA VAL A 121 -20.32 -16.77 10.07
C VAL A 121 -19.29 -17.78 9.58
N GLY A 122 -19.76 -18.89 9.03
CA GLY A 122 -18.94 -20.06 8.71
C GLY A 122 -17.77 -19.72 7.78
N ALA A 123 -16.55 -19.92 8.25
CA ALA A 123 -15.29 -19.62 7.57
C ALA A 123 -14.92 -20.60 6.42
N ASN A 124 -15.88 -21.32 5.84
CA ASN A 124 -15.63 -22.39 4.87
C ASN A 124 -16.07 -22.04 3.43
N ASP A 125 -16.02 -20.75 3.08
CA ASP A 125 -16.37 -20.29 1.75
C ASP A 125 -15.11 -20.18 0.88
N PHE A 126 -14.89 -21.17 0.00
CA PHE A 126 -13.73 -21.27 -0.90
C PHE A 126 -13.88 -20.41 -2.18
N THR A 127 -14.50 -19.23 -2.07
CA THR A 127 -14.64 -18.33 -3.22
C THR A 127 -13.32 -17.59 -3.47
N GLU A 128 -12.83 -17.63 -4.71
CA GLU A 128 -11.66 -16.85 -5.11
C GLU A 128 -11.87 -15.35 -4.86
N PHE A 129 -10.81 -14.64 -4.47
CA PHE A 129 -10.92 -13.24 -4.04
C PHE A 129 -11.58 -12.34 -5.09
N GLU A 130 -11.18 -12.48 -6.35
CA GLU A 130 -11.73 -11.66 -7.44
C GLU A 130 -13.21 -11.94 -7.68
N THR A 131 -13.57 -13.23 -7.70
CA THR A 131 -14.96 -13.68 -7.79
C THR A 131 -15.77 -13.16 -6.61
N LYS A 132 -15.20 -13.15 -5.40
CA LYS A 132 -15.86 -12.60 -4.23
C LYS A 132 -16.12 -11.11 -4.38
N LEU A 133 -15.11 -10.32 -4.75
CA LEU A 133 -15.25 -8.86 -4.89
C LEU A 133 -16.31 -8.51 -5.95
N LYS A 134 -16.37 -9.27 -7.06
CA LYS A 134 -17.27 -9.00 -8.18
C LYS A 134 -18.69 -9.55 -7.97
N VAL A 135 -18.83 -10.78 -7.49
CA VAL A 135 -20.10 -11.54 -7.54
C VAL A 135 -20.84 -11.50 -6.21
N LYS A 136 -20.13 -11.65 -5.09
CA LYS A 136 -20.71 -11.63 -3.73
C LYS A 136 -20.82 -10.20 -3.24
N ALA A 137 -19.67 -9.59 -2.97
CA ALA A 137 -19.63 -8.22 -2.48
C ALA A 137 -20.18 -7.20 -3.48
N LYS A 138 -20.11 -7.48 -4.80
CA LYS A 138 -20.57 -6.58 -5.87
C LYS A 138 -19.95 -5.18 -5.77
N PHE A 139 -18.67 -5.13 -5.42
CA PHE A 139 -17.89 -3.89 -5.41
C PHE A 139 -17.80 -3.28 -6.81
N SER A 140 -17.72 -1.96 -6.90
CA SER A 140 -17.48 -1.29 -8.18
C SER A 140 -16.12 -1.69 -8.80
N PRO A 141 -15.93 -1.58 -10.13
CA PRO A 141 -14.66 -1.96 -10.78
C PRO A 141 -13.42 -1.22 -10.23
N SER A 142 -13.59 0.05 -9.83
CA SER A 142 -12.52 0.82 -9.18
C SER A 142 -12.19 0.25 -7.81
N MET A 143 -13.21 -0.08 -7.01
CA MET A 143 -13.03 -0.67 -5.68
C MET A 143 -12.43 -2.08 -5.76
N GLN A 144 -12.79 -2.87 -6.77
CA GLN A 144 -12.15 -4.17 -7.03
C GLN A 144 -10.65 -4.02 -7.30
N SER A 145 -10.26 -3.01 -8.08
CA SER A 145 -8.85 -2.75 -8.40
C SER A 145 -8.07 -2.29 -7.17
N TYR A 146 -8.67 -1.39 -6.39
CA TYR A 146 -8.12 -0.91 -5.14
C TYR A 146 -7.92 -2.05 -4.12
N ALA A 147 -8.92 -2.92 -3.95
CA ALA A 147 -8.86 -4.07 -3.05
C ALA A 147 -7.67 -5.01 -3.35
N LYS A 148 -7.38 -5.25 -4.63
CA LYS A 148 -6.25 -6.09 -5.05
C LYS A 148 -4.90 -5.45 -4.67
N LEU A 149 -4.76 -4.14 -4.92
CA LEU A 149 -3.54 -3.40 -4.61
C LEU A 149 -3.29 -3.33 -3.10
N SER A 150 -4.29 -2.88 -2.33
CA SER A 150 -4.19 -2.75 -0.87
C SER A 150 -3.86 -4.07 -0.20
N LYS A 151 -4.45 -5.19 -0.66
CA LYS A 151 -4.14 -6.52 -0.13
C LYS A 151 -2.68 -6.91 -0.37
N MET A 152 -2.17 -6.66 -1.58
CA MET A 152 -0.79 -7.01 -1.93
C MET A 152 0.21 -6.22 -1.07
N GLU A 153 0.00 -4.91 -0.93
CA GLU A 153 0.87 -4.02 -0.15
C GLU A 153 0.82 -4.37 1.34
N ASN A 154 -0.38 -4.57 1.91
CA ASN A 154 -0.52 -4.99 3.31
C ASN A 154 0.09 -6.35 3.57
N SER A 155 0.04 -7.31 2.64
CA SER A 155 0.67 -8.63 2.83
C SER A 155 2.19 -8.55 2.96
N VAL A 156 2.83 -7.57 2.29
CA VAL A 156 4.27 -7.32 2.45
C VAL A 156 4.55 -6.72 3.83
N LEU A 157 3.82 -5.66 4.21
CA LEU A 157 3.98 -4.99 5.50
C LEU A 157 3.71 -5.94 6.68
N GLN A 158 2.65 -6.74 6.60
CA GLN A 158 2.30 -7.72 7.62
C GLN A 158 3.42 -8.76 7.83
N ARG A 159 4.03 -9.27 6.76
CA ARG A 159 5.14 -10.23 6.86
C ARG A 159 6.35 -9.59 7.54
N THR A 160 6.62 -8.32 7.27
CA THR A 160 7.72 -7.58 7.88
C THR A 160 7.42 -7.23 9.34
N ALA A 161 6.23 -6.73 9.65
CA ALA A 161 5.78 -6.43 11.00
C ALA A 161 5.77 -7.67 11.91
N LYS A 162 5.36 -8.84 11.38
CA LYS A 162 5.45 -10.11 12.10
C LYS A 162 6.88 -10.46 12.51
N LYS A 163 7.87 -10.18 11.64
CA LYS A 163 9.30 -10.37 11.97
C LYS A 163 9.79 -9.38 13.03
N LEU A 164 9.13 -8.23 13.19
CA LEU A 164 9.41 -7.22 14.20
C LEU A 164 8.69 -7.51 15.55
N GLY A 165 7.87 -8.56 15.64
CA GLY A 165 7.20 -8.98 16.88
C GLY A 165 5.68 -8.76 16.89
N PHE A 166 5.13 -8.08 15.90
CA PHE A 166 3.68 -7.82 15.79
C PHE A 166 2.93 -9.08 15.31
N SER A 167 2.63 -9.98 16.25
CA SER A 167 2.10 -11.33 15.95
C SER A 167 0.57 -11.47 16.06
N LYS A 168 -0.14 -10.47 16.61
CA LYS A 168 -1.57 -10.54 16.93
C LYS A 168 -2.52 -10.35 15.72
N TYR A 169 -2.00 -10.16 14.51
CA TYR A 169 -2.79 -9.85 13.32
C TYR A 169 -4.00 -10.77 13.05
N PRO A 170 -3.91 -12.11 13.17
CA PRO A 170 -5.07 -12.98 12.87
C PRO A 170 -6.32 -12.71 13.74
N LYS A 171 -6.14 -12.09 14.92
CA LYS A 171 -7.25 -11.72 15.79
C LYS A 171 -8.05 -10.53 15.25
N ILE A 172 -7.43 -9.65 14.47
CA ILE A 172 -8.05 -8.41 14.01
C ILE A 172 -9.20 -8.69 13.03
N LYS A 173 -9.04 -9.68 12.14
CA LYS A 173 -10.05 -10.02 11.14
C LYS A 173 -11.38 -10.42 11.76
N LYS A 174 -11.34 -11.23 12.83
CA LYS A 174 -12.54 -11.63 13.59
C LYS A 174 -13.22 -10.44 14.26
N LYS A 175 -12.45 -9.49 14.75
CA LYS A 175 -12.97 -8.28 15.39
C LYS A 175 -13.57 -7.30 14.38
N VAL A 176 -12.92 -7.10 13.24
CA VAL A 176 -13.44 -6.33 12.11
C VAL A 176 -14.73 -6.95 11.58
N MET A 177 -14.80 -8.28 11.49
CA MET A 177 -16.05 -8.98 11.16
C MET A 177 -17.18 -8.63 12.12
N ARG A 178 -16.93 -8.63 13.44
CA ARG A 178 -17.96 -8.27 14.43
C ARG A 178 -18.42 -6.82 14.27
N ILE A 179 -17.48 -5.88 14.08
CA ILE A 179 -17.82 -4.46 13.81
C ILE A 179 -18.69 -4.36 12.56
N TYR A 180 -18.33 -5.08 11.50
CA TYR A 180 -19.10 -5.09 10.27
C TYR A 180 -20.52 -5.66 10.46
N LEU A 181 -20.68 -6.75 11.20
CA LEU A 181 -22.01 -7.31 11.49
C LEU A 181 -22.90 -6.32 12.25
N ASN A 182 -22.34 -5.59 13.22
CA ASN A 182 -23.06 -4.53 13.91
C ASN A 182 -23.41 -3.36 12.98
N LEU A 183 -22.50 -3.02 12.06
CA LEU A 183 -22.72 -2.00 11.03
C LEU A 183 -23.92 -2.36 10.15
N LEU A 184 -24.15 -3.65 9.84
CA LEU A 184 -25.30 -4.08 9.03
C LEU A 184 -26.65 -3.77 9.67
N ALA A 185 -26.73 -3.60 10.99
CA ALA A 185 -27.97 -3.19 11.66
C ALA A 185 -28.40 -1.77 11.28
N SER A 186 -27.45 -0.87 11.03
CA SER A 186 -27.70 0.52 10.62
C SER A 186 -27.58 0.74 9.12
N TYR A 187 -26.78 -0.09 8.44
CA TYR A 187 -26.48 0.02 7.02
C TYR A 187 -26.61 -1.36 6.36
N PRO A 188 -27.85 -1.84 6.17
CA PRO A 188 -28.09 -3.18 5.66
C PRO A 188 -27.72 -3.28 4.16
N SER A 189 -27.42 -4.50 3.71
CA SER A 189 -26.89 -4.79 2.37
C SER A 189 -27.89 -4.58 1.23
N ASP A 190 -29.18 -4.56 1.53
CA ASP A 190 -30.27 -4.29 0.60
C ASP A 190 -30.44 -2.80 0.29
N GLN A 191 -30.03 -1.91 1.20
CA GLN A 191 -30.17 -0.46 1.06
C GLN A 191 -28.84 0.25 0.74
N PHE A 192 -27.71 -0.30 1.18
CA PHE A 192 -26.40 0.30 1.02
C PHE A 192 -25.46 -0.58 0.21
N THR A 193 -24.81 0.01 -0.79
CA THR A 193 -23.85 -0.69 -1.64
C THR A 193 -22.62 -1.13 -0.83
N ALA A 194 -21.89 -2.12 -1.32
CA ALA A 194 -20.65 -2.54 -0.67
C ALA A 194 -19.61 -1.41 -0.60
N ASP A 195 -19.49 -0.58 -1.63
CA ASP A 195 -18.64 0.61 -1.63
C ASP A 195 -19.02 1.60 -0.50
N GLN A 196 -20.32 1.84 -0.26
CA GLN A 196 -20.78 2.71 0.82
C GLN A 196 -20.47 2.11 2.18
N ARG A 197 -20.81 0.83 2.39
CA ARG A 197 -20.55 0.11 3.65
C ARG A 197 -19.05 -0.03 3.94
N TYR A 198 -18.22 -0.16 2.90
CA TYR A 198 -16.76 -0.10 3.00
C TYR A 198 -16.28 1.24 3.56
N LYS A 199 -16.75 2.37 3.00
CA LYS A 199 -16.38 3.71 3.50
C LYS A 199 -16.79 3.92 4.96
N ILE A 200 -17.98 3.45 5.32
CA ILE A 200 -18.47 3.55 6.70
C ILE A 200 -17.60 2.69 7.63
N LEU A 201 -17.29 1.45 7.24
CA LEU A 201 -16.43 0.57 8.02
C LEU A 201 -15.02 1.17 8.18
N LEU A 202 -14.45 1.74 7.12
CA LEU A 202 -13.17 2.42 7.16
C LEU A 202 -13.18 3.57 8.17
N ASN A 203 -14.19 4.43 8.10
CA ASN A 203 -14.34 5.56 9.03
C ASN A 203 -14.48 5.08 10.48
N VAL A 204 -15.28 4.03 10.74
CA VAL A 204 -15.41 3.46 12.08
C VAL A 204 -14.06 2.95 12.60
N LEU A 205 -13.29 2.23 11.79
CA LEU A 205 -11.97 1.75 12.20
C LEU A 205 -10.98 2.90 12.43
N PHE A 206 -11.05 3.96 11.63
CA PHE A 206 -10.24 5.16 11.77
C PHE A 206 -10.56 5.92 13.06
N GLU A 207 -11.85 6.10 13.37
CA GLU A 207 -12.32 6.80 14.58
C GLU A 207 -11.96 6.06 15.88
N ILE A 208 -11.74 4.75 15.82
CA ILE A 208 -11.28 3.97 16.97
C ILE A 208 -9.84 4.36 17.36
N LEU A 209 -8.99 4.71 16.40
CA LEU A 209 -7.57 5.04 16.63
C LEU A 209 -7.42 6.35 17.44
N SER A 210 -6.27 6.52 18.12
CA SER A 210 -5.91 7.81 18.70
C SER A 210 -5.72 8.89 17.64
N LYS A 211 -5.85 10.16 18.04
CA LYS A 211 -5.55 11.29 17.14
C LYS A 211 -4.11 11.27 16.63
N ASP A 212 -3.18 10.80 17.45
CA ASP A 212 -1.77 10.67 17.08
C ASP A 212 -1.62 9.66 15.94
N THR A 213 -2.25 8.50 16.07
CA THR A 213 -2.21 7.45 15.04
C THR A 213 -3.02 7.81 13.80
N GLN A 214 -4.11 8.56 13.93
CA GLN A 214 -4.86 9.13 12.81
C GLN A 214 -4.03 10.12 11.98
N SER A 215 -3.02 10.76 12.59
CA SER A 215 -2.13 11.69 11.89
C SER A 215 -0.99 11.01 11.12
N ILE A 216 -0.85 9.69 11.25
CA ILE A 216 0.16 8.93 10.51
C ILE A 216 -0.25 8.86 9.03
N ASP A 217 0.72 9.15 8.16
CA ASP A 217 0.55 9.01 6.72
C ASP A 217 0.16 7.56 6.35
N GLU A 218 -0.73 7.44 5.37
CA GLU A 218 -1.21 6.17 4.83
C GLU A 218 -2.05 5.30 5.81
N VAL A 219 -2.52 5.85 6.94
CA VAL A 219 -3.31 5.08 7.91
C VAL A 219 -4.60 4.51 7.29
N GLU A 220 -5.27 5.27 6.42
CA GLU A 220 -6.48 4.82 5.73
C GLU A 220 -6.20 3.65 4.79
N GLU A 221 -5.09 3.68 4.04
CA GLU A 221 -4.64 2.60 3.17
C GLU A 221 -4.32 1.32 3.98
N ARG A 222 -3.69 1.49 5.16
CA ARG A 222 -3.38 0.37 6.06
C ARG A 222 -4.66 -0.27 6.60
N LEU A 223 -5.66 0.54 6.97
CA LEU A 223 -6.99 0.08 7.39
C LEU A 223 -7.77 -0.56 6.23
N ALA A 224 -7.69 0.01 5.02
CA ALA A 224 -8.31 -0.55 3.83
C ALA A 224 -7.82 -1.97 3.57
N GLY A 225 -6.51 -2.19 3.65
CA GLY A 225 -5.96 -3.52 3.46
C GLY A 225 -6.42 -4.51 4.54
N ILE A 226 -6.69 -4.10 5.80
CA ILE A 226 -7.33 -4.98 6.81
C ILE A 226 -8.71 -5.42 6.37
N ILE A 227 -9.52 -4.47 5.92
CA ILE A 227 -10.89 -4.73 5.48
C ILE A 227 -10.87 -5.71 4.31
N PHE A 228 -9.99 -5.50 3.33
CA PHE A 228 -9.86 -6.40 2.19
C PHE A 228 -9.26 -7.75 2.54
N ASP A 229 -8.37 -7.83 3.52
CA ASP A 229 -7.88 -9.11 4.05
C ASP A 229 -8.94 -9.90 4.80
N THR A 230 -9.88 -9.20 5.45
CA THR A 230 -11.04 -9.78 6.14
C THR A 230 -12.10 -10.20 5.12
N THR A 231 -12.24 -9.42 4.04
CA THR A 231 -13.06 -9.77 2.88
C THR A 231 -12.50 -11.01 2.19
N TYR A 232 -11.18 -11.10 2.01
CA TYR A 232 -10.52 -12.24 1.39
C TYR A 232 -10.79 -13.55 2.13
N ASP A 233 -10.76 -13.52 3.46
CA ASP A 233 -11.03 -14.70 4.31
C ASP A 233 -12.54 -15.03 4.41
N CYS A 234 -13.37 -14.44 3.55
CA CYS A 234 -14.80 -14.68 3.52
C CYS A 234 -15.55 -14.31 4.80
N LEU A 235 -15.07 -13.32 5.57
CA LEU A 235 -15.69 -12.94 6.85
C LEU A 235 -16.71 -11.80 6.73
N ILE A 236 -16.57 -10.92 5.74
CA ILE A 236 -17.42 -9.73 5.53
C ILE A 236 -17.75 -9.54 4.04
N PHE A 237 -18.81 -8.81 3.71
CA PHE A 237 -19.31 -8.62 2.34
C PHE A 237 -19.60 -9.95 1.61
N ASN A 238 -20.43 -10.78 2.22
CA ASN A 238 -20.80 -12.12 1.71
C ASN A 238 -22.25 -12.20 1.19
N GLU A 239 -22.95 -11.09 1.13
CA GLU A 239 -24.41 -11.02 0.90
C GLU A 239 -24.82 -11.14 -0.58
#